data_AF-A0A7V5QBK6-F1
#
_entry.id   AF-A0A7V5QBK6-F1
#
_cell.length_a   1.000
_cell.length_b   1.000
_cell.length_c   1.000
_cell.angle_alpha   90.00
_cell.angle_beta   90.00
_cell.angle_gamma   90.00
#
_symmetry.space_group_name_H-M   'P 1'
#
loop_
_entity.id
_entity.type
_entity.pdbx_description
1 polymer ?
#
loop_
_entity_poly.entity_id
_entity_poly.type
_entity_poly.pdbx_seq_one_letter_code
_entity_poly.pdbx_strand_id
1 'polypeptide(L)'
;MFFKLREKGFMELVITIGIILAAAGFGLYLIWLEKRPVEIGKPRLVPLTPLLFLCILIVIMGLAHMLSLLTGTPYTGRMGRL
;
A
#
# COMPACT_ATOMS: atom_id res chain seq x y z
N MET A 1 -2.47 25.79 -19.33
CA MET A 1 -1.57 24.63 -19.08
C MET A 1 -1.40 24.34 -17.58
N PHE A 2 -1.18 25.33 -16.71
CA PHE A 2 -1.06 25.17 -15.24
C PHE A 2 -2.24 24.47 -14.54
N PHE A 3 -3.48 24.69 -14.99
CA PHE A 3 -4.67 24.06 -14.39
C PHE A 3 -4.64 22.53 -14.51
N LYS A 4 -4.23 22.01 -15.67
CA LYS A 4 -4.18 20.57 -15.98
C LYS A 4 -3.08 19.81 -15.21
N LEU A 5 -2.00 20.49 -14.82
CA LEU A 5 -0.95 19.90 -13.98
C LEU A 5 -1.40 19.76 -12.51
N ARG A 6 -2.22 20.70 -12.04
CA ARG A 6 -2.79 20.69 -10.69
C ARG A 6 -3.80 19.57 -10.50
N GLU A 7 -4.69 19.36 -11.47
CA GLU A 7 -5.64 18.24 -11.46
C GLU A 7 -4.93 16.88 -11.45
N LYS A 8 -3.85 16.73 -12.24
CA LYS A 8 -3.07 15.49 -12.25
C LYS A 8 -2.47 15.17 -10.88
N GLY A 9 -1.76 16.12 -10.27
CA GLY A 9 -1.16 15.90 -8.94
C GLY A 9 -2.22 15.61 -7.86
N PHE A 10 -3.38 16.25 -7.93
CA PHE A 10 -4.50 15.98 -7.03
C PHE A 10 -5.05 14.55 -7.21
N MET A 11 -5.26 14.10 -8.45
CA MET A 11 -5.74 12.76 -8.73
C MET A 11 -4.75 11.68 -8.28
N GLU A 12 -3.45 11.87 -8.52
CA GLU A 12 -2.40 10.96 -8.05
C GLU A 12 -2.37 10.87 -6.52
N LEU A 13 -2.54 12.00 -5.81
CA LEU A 13 -2.61 12.02 -4.35
C LEU A 13 -3.81 11.23 -3.83
N VAL A 14 -5.00 11.47 -4.41
CA VAL A 14 -6.24 10.78 -4.02
C VAL A 14 -6.11 9.26 -4.25
N ILE A 15 -5.57 8.85 -5.39
CA ILE A 15 -5.35 7.44 -5.72
C ILE A 15 -4.35 6.82 -4.74
N THR A 16 -3.23 7.49 -4.48
CA THR A 16 -2.18 7.00 -3.56
C THR A 16 -2.74 6.80 -2.16
N ILE A 17 -3.47 7.77 -1.64
CA ILE A 17 -4.14 7.66 -0.32
C ILE A 17 -5.16 6.52 -0.32
N GLY A 18 -5.96 6.41 -1.38
CA GLY A 18 -6.94 5.31 -1.51
C GLY A 18 -6.29 3.94 -1.46
N ILE A 19 -5.16 3.75 -2.17
CA ILE A 19 -4.40 2.49 -2.18
C ILE A 19 -3.82 2.18 -0.79
N ILE A 20 -3.23 3.18 -0.12
CA ILE A 20 -2.66 3.00 1.23
C ILE A 20 -3.76 2.58 2.21
N LEU A 21 -4.91 3.26 2.20
CA LEU A 21 -6.02 2.96 3.10
C LEU A 21 -6.61 1.58 2.83
N ALA A 22 -6.75 1.19 1.55
CA ALA A 22 -7.23 -0.13 1.18
C ALA A 22 -6.26 -1.23 1.63
N ALA A 23 -4.96 -1.06 1.39
CA ALA A 23 -3.93 -2.02 1.79
C ALA A 23 -3.82 -2.13 3.32
N ALA A 24 -3.85 -1.01 4.04
CA ALA A 24 -3.83 -1.01 5.50
C ALA A 24 -5.09 -1.66 6.10
N GLY A 25 -6.27 -1.32 5.58
CA GLY A 25 -7.54 -1.89 6.02
C GLY A 25 -7.60 -3.41 5.76
N PHE A 26 -7.16 -3.84 4.58
CA PHE A 26 -7.07 -5.26 4.25
C PHE A 26 -6.04 -6.00 5.13
N GLY A 27 -4.88 -5.40 5.38
CA GLY A 27 -3.89 -5.94 6.31
C GLY A 27 -4.44 -6.12 7.73
N LEU A 28 -5.16 -5.13 8.25
CA LEU A 28 -5.83 -5.24 9.57
C LEU A 28 -6.89 -6.35 9.59
N TYR A 29 -7.65 -6.49 8.51
CA TYR A 29 -8.62 -7.58 8.36
C TYR A 29 -7.92 -8.95 8.38
N LEU A 30 -6.79 -9.10 7.69
CA LEU A 30 -6.02 -10.34 7.67
C LEU A 30 -5.43 -10.67 9.05
N ILE A 31 -4.92 -9.69 9.79
CA ILE A 31 -4.45 -9.89 11.18
C ILE A 31 -5.60 -10.38 12.05
N TRP A 32 -6.78 -9.78 11.92
CA TRP A 32 -7.96 -10.20 12.66
C TRP A 32 -8.38 -11.63 12.28
N LEU A 33 -8.32 -11.99 10.99
CA LEU A 33 -8.60 -13.33 10.51
C LEU A 33 -7.58 -14.34 11.06
N GLU A 34 -6.30 -13.99 11.10
CA GLU A 34 -5.22 -14.84 11.63
C GLU A 34 -5.42 -15.16 13.12
N LYS A 35 -5.95 -14.20 13.90
CA LYS A 35 -6.31 -14.42 15.32
C LYS A 35 -7.54 -15.31 15.53
N ARG A 36 -8.35 -15.59 14.49
CA ARG A 36 -9.51 -16.50 14.61
C ARG A 36 -9.01 -17.95 14.77
N PRO A 37 -9.56 -18.73 15.71
CA PRO A 37 -9.17 -20.12 15.91
C PRO A 37 -9.35 -20.91 14.61
N VAL A 38 -8.34 -21.69 14.25
CA VAL A 38 -8.39 -22.60 13.10
C VAL A 38 -8.92 -23.94 13.60
N GLU A 39 -9.92 -24.50 12.91
CA GLU A 39 -10.42 -25.84 13.22
C GLU A 39 -9.27 -26.86 13.13
N ILE A 40 -9.08 -27.64 14.19
CA ILE A 40 -8.07 -28.70 14.24
C ILE A 40 -8.40 -29.70 13.12
N GLY A 41 -7.47 -29.89 12.18
CA GLY A 41 -7.63 -30.78 11.03
C GLY A 41 -7.99 -30.12 9.70
N LYS A 42 -8.23 -28.79 9.67
CA LYS A 42 -8.40 -28.03 8.41
C LYS A 42 -7.32 -26.94 8.30
N PRO A 43 -6.16 -27.23 7.67
CA PRO A 43 -5.17 -26.20 7.41
C PRO A 43 -5.77 -25.11 6.51
N ARG A 44 -5.50 -23.84 6.82
CA ARG A 44 -5.92 -22.74 5.95
C ARG A 44 -5.15 -22.80 4.64
N LEU A 45 -5.88 -22.94 3.53
CA LEU A 45 -5.31 -22.93 2.17
C LEU A 45 -4.79 -21.55 1.75
N VAL A 46 -5.33 -20.48 2.35
CA VAL A 46 -4.91 -19.11 2.07
C VAL A 46 -3.70 -18.77 2.92
N PRO A 47 -2.54 -18.46 2.31
CA PRO A 47 -1.35 -18.12 3.05
C PRO A 47 -1.46 -16.66 3.53
N LEU A 48 -1.97 -16.46 4.74
CA LEU A 48 -2.25 -15.13 5.31
C LEU A 48 -0.96 -14.31 5.52
N THR A 49 0.11 -14.96 5.97
CA THR A 49 1.39 -14.32 6.26
C THR A 49 2.03 -13.62 5.05
N PRO A 50 2.21 -14.26 3.87
CA PRO A 50 2.71 -13.54 2.69
C PRO A 50 1.74 -12.47 2.19
N LEU A 51 0.43 -12.66 2.38
CA LEU A 51 -0.56 -11.65 2.01
C LEU A 51 -0.44 -10.40 2.90
N LEU A 52 -0.22 -10.58 4.20
CA LEU A 52 0.09 -9.51 5.14
C LEU A 52 1.39 -8.78 4.78
N PHE A 53 2.44 -9.53 4.45
CA PHE A 53 3.70 -8.97 4.01
C PHE A 53 3.53 -8.07 2.77
N LEU A 54 2.74 -8.52 1.79
CA LEU A 54 2.43 -7.73 0.60
C LEU A 54 1.67 -6.44 0.96
N CYS A 55 0.69 -6.50 1.86
CA CYS A 55 -0.03 -5.30 2.33
C CYS A 55 0.93 -4.28 2.93
N ILE A 56 1.86 -4.73 3.78
CA ILE A 56 2.87 -3.87 4.40
C ILE A 56 3.78 -3.23 3.33
N LEU A 57 4.24 -4.00 2.34
CA LEU A 57 5.05 -3.47 1.25
C LEU A 57 4.33 -2.36 0.46
N ILE A 58 3.05 -2.58 0.12
CA ILE A 58 2.24 -1.60 -0.60
C ILE A 58 2.09 -0.32 0.22
N VAL A 59 1.84 -0.42 1.53
CA VAL A 59 1.76 0.75 2.42
C VAL A 59 3.08 1.51 2.45
N ILE A 60 4.21 0.83 2.62
CA ILE A 60 5.54 1.46 2.63
C ILE A 60 5.83 2.16 1.29
N MET A 61 5.57 1.49 0.17
CA MET A 61 5.75 2.09 -1.17
C MET A 61 4.84 3.29 -1.40
N GLY A 62 3.57 3.20 -1.01
CA GLY A 62 2.61 4.30 -1.11
C GLY A 62 3.04 5.51 -0.29
N LEU A 63 3.55 5.29 0.94
CA LEU A 63 4.10 6.36 1.77
C LEU A 63 5.32 7.02 1.11
N ALA A 64 6.25 6.23 0.54
CA ALA A 64 7.38 6.78 -0.21
C ALA A 64 6.92 7.60 -1.42
N HIS A 65 5.87 7.16 -2.11
CA HIS A 65 5.28 7.90 -3.23
C HIS A 65 4.62 9.21 -2.77
N MET A 66 3.94 9.22 -1.62
CA MET A 66 3.40 10.46 -1.05
C MET A 66 4.51 11.46 -0.72
N LEU A 67 5.63 11.00 -0.17
CA LEU A 67 6.78 11.87 0.10
C LEU A 67 7.31 12.47 -1.21
N SER A 68 7.39 11.67 -2.27
CA SER A 68 7.83 12.11 -3.59
C SER A 68 6.90 13.16 -4.21
N LEU A 69 5.58 12.97 -4.08
CA LEU A 69 4.59 13.97 -4.51
C LEU A 69 4.69 15.27 -3.69
N LEU A 70 5.02 15.17 -2.40
CA LEU A 70 5.13 16.33 -1.51
C LEU A 70 6.43 17.12 -1.72
N THR A 71 7.55 16.43 -1.95
CA THR A 71 8.86 17.07 -2.18
C THR A 71 9.08 17.49 -3.64
N GLY A 72 8.26 16.99 -4.57
CA GLY A 72 8.42 17.23 -6.01
C GLY A 72 9.64 16.53 -6.60
N THR A 73 10.33 15.71 -5.81
CA THR A 73 11.50 14.94 -6.22
C THR A 73 11.12 13.46 -6.33
N PRO A 74 11.32 12.81 -7.50
CA PRO A 74 11.07 11.38 -7.65
C PRO A 74 11.93 10.62 -6.64
N TYR A 75 11.31 9.72 -5.87
CA TYR A 75 12.05 8.87 -4.92
C TYR A 75 13.00 7.96 -5.70
N THR A 76 14.26 8.36 -5.74
CA THR A 76 15.28 7.65 -6.52
C THR A 76 15.98 6.65 -5.62
N GLY A 77 15.72 5.36 -5.82
CA GLY A 77 16.44 4.29 -5.12
C GLY A 77 17.94 4.27 -5.45
N ARG A 78 18.71 3.42 -4.76
CA ARG A 78 20.18 3.29 -4.93
C ARG A 78 20.63 3.07 -6.38
N MET A 79 19.73 2.58 -7.24
CA MET A 79 20.01 2.29 -8.65
C MET A 79 19.62 3.43 -9.62
N GLY A 80 19.24 4.61 -9.12
CA GLY A 80 19.12 5.83 -9.94
C GLY A 80 17.84 5.93 -10.79
N ARG A 81 17.04 4.87 -10.92
CA ARG A 81 15.78 4.86 -11.68
C ARG A 81 14.79 3.86 -11.08
N LEU A 82 13.78 4.37 -10.36
CA LEU A 82 12.49 3.72 -10.10
C LEU A 82 11.40 4.77 -10.26
#